data_AF-A0A6B3C7D9-F1
#
_entry.id   AF-A0A6B3C7D9-F1
#
_cell.length_a   1.000
_cell.length_b   1.000
_cell.length_c   1.000
_cell.angle_alpha   90.00
_cell.angle_beta   90.00
_cell.angle_gamma   90.00
#
_symmetry.space_group_name_H-M   'P 1'
#
loop_
_entity.id
_entity.type
_entity.pdbx_description
1 polymer ?
#
loop_
_entity_poly.entity_id
_entity_poly.type
_entity_poly.pdbx_seq_one_letter_code
_entity_poly.pdbx_strand_id
1 'polypeptide(L)'
;MPGTIAEDRTDQLGARGKGPGGRRLKWGEMIPLTPEQSERLGELFAQFNHLMVPYARRKLMTWRGLSIARAGALAEDIAQEAWVRVARTRDVLEPGLTRDQLHAMLFRTVQHRITEYFAVPMAAEEPMAGEDAADCQTLCLFMTEQCAMAELPTHLRRMVEKLPDREREALMLALDGTSAEPIGEHLGCNKTTALQLLKTAVVLLKVVNPVLTGGPVDPMSLPLWQREALSGTDPVWRSVLLRLDDDVRSVLLLLEQGVTRAEAVERLGVPVNLVKAVSRCLPHLRSLTADDLAVAA
;
A
#
# COMPACT_ATOMS: atom_id res chain seq x y z
N MET A 1 -30.59 -53.91 -24.41
CA MET A 1 -31.66 -53.03 -23.90
C MET A 1 -31.10 -51.62 -23.77
N PRO A 2 -31.81 -50.60 -24.28
CA PRO A 2 -31.39 -49.20 -24.33
C PRO A 2 -31.92 -48.40 -23.12
N GLY A 3 -31.37 -47.19 -22.92
CA GLY A 3 -31.86 -46.16 -22.00
C GLY A 3 -30.77 -45.69 -21.03
N THR A 4 -30.44 -44.41 -20.88
CA THR A 4 -31.12 -43.19 -21.32
C THR A 4 -30.10 -42.05 -21.31
N ILE A 5 -29.90 -41.40 -22.46
CA ILE A 5 -29.27 -40.08 -22.55
C ILE A 5 -30.31 -39.11 -22.00
N ALA A 6 -30.05 -38.54 -20.82
CA ALA A 6 -30.83 -37.42 -20.32
C ALA A 6 -30.33 -36.16 -21.03
N GLU A 7 -30.96 -35.86 -22.18
CA GLU A 7 -31.07 -34.51 -22.68
C GLU A 7 -31.87 -33.70 -21.66
N ASP A 8 -31.20 -32.88 -20.85
CA ASP A 8 -31.88 -31.77 -20.18
C ASP A 8 -31.65 -30.50 -21.00
N ARG A 9 -32.45 -30.41 -22.06
CA ARG A 9 -32.75 -29.17 -22.76
C ARG A 9 -33.97 -28.59 -22.05
N THR A 10 -33.73 -27.70 -21.10
CA THR A 10 -34.73 -26.70 -20.70
C THR A 10 -34.15 -25.31 -20.86
N ASP A 11 -34.91 -24.53 -21.63
CA ASP A 11 -34.68 -23.16 -22.04
C ASP A 11 -34.30 -22.22 -20.88
N GLN A 12 -33.08 -21.69 -20.92
CA GLN A 12 -32.79 -20.36 -20.36
C GLN A 12 -32.74 -19.34 -21.51
N LEU A 13 -33.94 -18.95 -21.94
CA LEU A 13 -34.17 -17.65 -22.57
C LEU A 13 -33.63 -16.54 -21.64
N GLY A 14 -32.71 -15.72 -22.15
CA GLY A 14 -32.70 -14.30 -21.77
C GLY A 14 -31.40 -13.62 -21.34
N ALA A 15 -30.24 -14.28 -21.26
CA ALA A 15 -28.99 -13.57 -21.03
C ALA A 15 -28.28 -13.28 -22.36
N ARG A 16 -28.65 -12.17 -23.03
CA ARG A 16 -27.90 -11.64 -24.19
C ARG A 16 -26.43 -11.49 -23.80
N GLY A 17 -25.55 -12.24 -24.47
CA GLY A 17 -24.11 -12.09 -24.31
C GLY A 17 -23.62 -10.84 -25.04
N LYS A 18 -22.46 -10.30 -24.64
CA LYS A 18 -21.85 -9.10 -25.24
C LYS A 18 -21.26 -9.33 -26.65
N GLY A 19 -21.55 -10.45 -27.29
CA GLY A 19 -21.09 -10.77 -28.65
C GLY A 19 -22.01 -10.23 -29.75
N PRO A 20 -21.54 -10.16 -31.01
CA PRO A 20 -22.36 -9.71 -32.13
C PRO A 20 -23.59 -10.60 -32.27
N GLY A 21 -24.76 -9.99 -32.36
CA GLY A 21 -26.06 -10.69 -32.38
C GLY A 21 -26.54 -11.17 -31.01
N GLY A 22 -25.94 -10.73 -29.90
CA GLY A 22 -26.36 -11.12 -28.54
C GLY A 22 -25.84 -12.48 -28.08
N ARG A 23 -24.88 -13.07 -28.82
CA ARG A 23 -24.26 -14.35 -28.47
C ARG A 23 -23.24 -14.19 -27.34
N ARG A 24 -23.04 -15.25 -26.55
CA ARG A 24 -21.90 -15.32 -25.62
C ARG A 24 -20.61 -15.53 -26.42
N LEU A 25 -19.57 -14.77 -26.07
CA LEU A 25 -18.27 -14.90 -26.71
C LEU A 25 -17.54 -16.13 -26.21
N LYS A 26 -16.84 -16.82 -27.11
CA LYS A 26 -15.89 -17.87 -26.71
C LYS A 26 -14.69 -17.23 -26.03
N TRP A 27 -14.05 -17.97 -25.13
CA TRP A 27 -12.81 -17.53 -24.50
C TRP A 27 -11.74 -17.27 -25.58
N GLY A 28 -11.16 -16.07 -25.60
CA GLY A 28 -10.16 -15.65 -26.60
C GLY A 28 -10.72 -15.08 -27.91
N GLU A 29 -12.04 -14.98 -28.08
CA GLU A 29 -12.64 -14.45 -29.31
C GLU A 29 -12.52 -12.92 -29.40
N MET A 30 -11.70 -12.42 -30.33
CA MET A 30 -11.53 -10.98 -30.60
C MET A 30 -12.60 -10.48 -31.57
N ILE A 31 -13.53 -9.66 -31.09
CA ILE A 31 -14.42 -8.90 -31.97
C ILE A 31 -13.72 -7.58 -32.31
N PRO A 32 -13.56 -7.23 -33.60
CA PRO A 32 -13.04 -5.93 -33.98
C PRO A 32 -13.96 -4.81 -33.48
N LEU A 33 -13.37 -3.68 -33.07
CA LEU A 33 -14.12 -2.46 -32.79
C LEU A 33 -14.73 -1.94 -34.08
N THR A 34 -15.92 -1.35 -34.00
CA THR A 34 -16.43 -0.56 -35.14
C THR A 34 -15.59 0.70 -35.31
N PRO A 35 -15.59 1.34 -36.49
CA PRO A 35 -14.87 2.60 -36.71
C PRO A 35 -15.21 3.66 -35.66
N GLU A 36 -16.48 3.81 -35.31
CA GLU A 36 -16.98 4.78 -34.32
C GLU A 36 -16.48 4.45 -32.91
N GLN A 37 -16.43 3.17 -32.56
CA GLN A 37 -15.89 2.72 -31.26
C GLN A 37 -14.38 2.93 -31.16
N SER A 38 -13.66 2.75 -32.28
CA SER A 38 -12.21 2.99 -32.34
C SER A 38 -11.89 4.47 -32.19
N GLU A 39 -12.64 5.34 -32.87
CA GLU A 39 -12.51 6.80 -32.74
C GLU A 39 -12.81 7.25 -31.31
N ARG A 40 -13.91 6.78 -30.74
CA ARG A 40 -14.29 7.09 -29.36
C ARG A 40 -13.24 6.62 -28.34
N LEU A 41 -12.65 5.44 -28.54
CA LEU A 41 -11.56 4.96 -27.71
C LEU A 41 -10.34 5.89 -27.79
N GLY A 42 -10.00 6.37 -29.00
CA GLY A 42 -8.92 7.33 -29.22
C GLY A 42 -9.14 8.65 -28.47
N GLU A 43 -10.36 9.19 -28.51
CA GLU A 43 -10.73 10.41 -27.76
C GLU A 43 -10.58 10.22 -26.24
N LEU A 44 -11.09 9.11 -25.70
CA LEU A 44 -11.00 8.81 -24.28
C LEU A 44 -9.55 8.59 -23.85
N PHE A 45 -8.75 7.92 -24.70
CA PHE A 45 -7.32 7.73 -24.46
C PHE A 45 -6.61 9.07 -24.36
N ALA A 46 -6.78 9.96 -25.34
CA ALA A 46 -6.19 11.30 -25.32
C ALA A 46 -6.61 12.09 -24.07
N GLN A 47 -7.89 11.97 -23.66
CA GLN A 47 -8.43 12.71 -22.54
C GLN A 47 -7.99 12.20 -21.16
N PHE A 48 -7.85 10.88 -20.96
CA PHE A 48 -7.67 10.30 -19.62
C PHE A 48 -6.35 9.56 -19.40
N ASN A 49 -5.61 9.20 -20.46
CA ASN A 49 -4.40 8.39 -20.29
C ASN A 49 -3.35 9.04 -19.38
N HIS A 50 -3.16 10.36 -19.49
CA HIS A 50 -2.25 11.13 -18.65
C HIS A 50 -2.64 11.15 -17.16
N LEU A 51 -3.88 10.79 -16.82
CA LEU A 51 -4.35 10.67 -15.43
C LEU A 51 -4.28 9.23 -14.91
N MET A 52 -4.41 8.24 -15.81
CA MET A 52 -4.46 6.83 -15.44
C MET A 52 -3.11 6.29 -14.97
N VAL A 53 -2.00 6.65 -15.64
CA VAL A 53 -0.66 6.19 -15.23
C VAL A 53 -0.27 6.73 -13.84
N PRO A 54 -0.37 8.05 -13.54
CA PRO A 54 -0.11 8.55 -12.20
C PRO A 54 -1.05 7.96 -11.13
N TYR A 55 -2.30 7.69 -11.49
CA TYR A 55 -3.26 7.04 -10.60
C TYR A 55 -2.82 5.60 -10.28
N ALA A 56 -2.47 4.80 -11.29
CA ALA A 56 -1.96 3.44 -11.11
C ALA A 56 -0.72 3.43 -10.22
N ARG A 57 0.27 4.29 -10.51
CA ARG A 57 1.50 4.43 -9.71
C ARG A 57 1.19 4.77 -8.25
N ARG A 58 0.31 5.74 -7.99
CA ARG A 58 -0.11 6.09 -6.63
C ARG A 58 -0.76 4.91 -5.92
N LYS A 59 -1.65 4.17 -6.60
CA LYS A 59 -2.30 2.99 -6.01
C LYS A 59 -1.32 1.86 -5.73
N LEU A 60 -0.37 1.59 -6.62
CA LEU A 60 0.69 0.61 -6.42
C LEU A 60 1.57 0.95 -5.21
N MET A 61 1.93 2.22 -5.04
CA MET A 61 2.68 2.67 -3.85
C MET A 61 1.85 2.58 -2.57
N THR A 62 0.64 3.14 -2.54
CA THR A 62 -0.16 3.25 -1.31
C THR A 62 -0.82 1.92 -0.90
N TRP A 63 -1.28 1.11 -1.85
CA TRP A 63 -2.01 -0.13 -1.53
C TRP A 63 -1.14 -1.37 -1.50
N ARG A 64 -0.05 -1.40 -2.27
CA ARG A 64 0.86 -2.56 -2.34
C ARG A 64 2.23 -2.29 -1.72
N GLY A 65 2.53 -1.05 -1.34
CA GLY A 65 3.80 -0.71 -0.70
C GLY A 65 5.01 -0.82 -1.63
N LEU A 66 4.80 -0.80 -2.96
CA LEU A 66 5.90 -0.91 -3.92
C LEU A 66 6.81 0.33 -3.88
N SER A 67 8.11 0.11 -4.13
CA SER A 67 9.09 1.18 -4.31
C SER A 67 8.71 2.08 -5.49
N ILE A 68 9.21 3.32 -5.49
CA ILE A 68 8.96 4.30 -6.53
C ILE A 68 9.33 3.76 -7.92
N ALA A 69 10.48 3.08 -8.04
CA ALA A 69 10.99 2.54 -9.29
C ALA A 69 10.10 1.42 -9.82
N ARG A 70 9.77 0.42 -8.97
CA ARG A 70 8.93 -0.72 -9.36
C ARG A 70 7.49 -0.31 -9.65
N ALA A 71 6.95 0.65 -8.88
CA ALA A 71 5.63 1.21 -9.15
C ALA A 71 5.60 2.04 -10.45
N GLY A 72 6.71 2.69 -10.82
CA GLY A 72 6.85 3.40 -12.08
C GLY A 72 6.77 2.46 -13.28
N ALA A 73 7.61 1.43 -13.30
CA ALA A 73 7.63 0.43 -14.37
C ALA A 73 6.27 -0.26 -14.55
N LEU A 74 5.66 -0.72 -13.46
CA LEU A 74 4.40 -1.48 -13.52
C LEU A 74 3.17 -0.60 -13.82
N ALA A 75 3.21 0.70 -13.53
CA ALA A 75 2.06 1.58 -13.72
C ALA A 75 1.69 1.77 -15.20
N GLU A 76 2.68 1.82 -16.08
CA GLU A 76 2.46 1.95 -17.52
C GLU A 76 1.79 0.69 -18.08
N ASP A 77 2.30 -0.49 -17.72
CA ASP A 77 1.74 -1.78 -18.11
C ASP A 77 0.29 -1.94 -17.63
N ILE A 78 0.03 -1.65 -16.36
CA ILE A 78 -1.32 -1.71 -15.79
C ILE A 78 -2.29 -0.76 -16.52
N ALA A 79 -1.84 0.46 -16.85
CA ALA A 79 -2.67 1.42 -17.57
C ALA A 79 -2.95 0.96 -19.00
N GLN A 80 -1.95 0.40 -19.69
CA GLN A 80 -2.11 -0.19 -21.02
C GLN A 80 -3.08 -1.36 -21.00
N GLU A 81 -2.96 -2.28 -20.05
CA GLU A 81 -3.89 -3.41 -19.87
C GLU A 81 -5.31 -2.96 -19.52
N ALA A 82 -5.44 -1.85 -18.78
CA ALA A 82 -6.72 -1.24 -18.51
C ALA A 82 -7.38 -0.76 -19.81
N TRP A 83 -6.63 -0.09 -20.70
CA TRP A 83 -7.14 0.32 -22.01
C TRP A 83 -7.50 -0.86 -22.92
N VAL A 84 -6.69 -1.93 -22.91
CA VAL A 84 -7.02 -3.17 -23.61
C VAL A 84 -8.32 -3.77 -23.06
N ARG A 85 -8.55 -3.70 -21.74
CA ARG A 85 -9.83 -4.12 -21.15
C ARG A 85 -10.98 -3.27 -21.64
N VAL A 86 -10.84 -1.95 -21.63
CA VAL A 86 -11.87 -0.99 -22.09
C VAL A 86 -12.26 -1.30 -23.54
N ALA A 87 -11.28 -1.54 -24.41
CA ALA A 87 -11.52 -1.94 -25.79
C ALA A 87 -12.29 -3.28 -25.90
N ARG A 88 -12.02 -4.23 -25.01
CA ARG A 88 -12.68 -5.55 -25.00
C ARG A 88 -14.10 -5.51 -24.42
N THR A 89 -14.32 -4.79 -23.33
CA THR A 89 -15.61 -4.76 -22.63
C THR A 89 -16.58 -3.75 -23.24
N ARG A 90 -16.08 -2.68 -23.87
CA ARG A 90 -16.85 -1.65 -24.61
C ARG A 90 -17.83 -0.81 -23.78
N ASP A 91 -18.00 -1.14 -22.49
CA ASP A 91 -18.92 -0.47 -21.56
C ASP A 91 -18.71 1.05 -21.44
N VAL A 92 -17.47 1.50 -21.63
CA VAL A 92 -17.08 2.92 -21.52
C VAL A 92 -17.17 3.64 -22.88
N LEU A 93 -17.38 2.89 -23.97
CA LEU A 93 -17.45 3.42 -25.34
C LEU A 93 -18.88 3.83 -25.72
N GLU A 94 -19.88 3.55 -24.89
CA GLU A 94 -21.27 3.94 -25.14
C GLU A 94 -21.44 5.47 -25.07
N PRO A 95 -22.15 6.08 -26.04
CA PRO A 95 -22.43 7.50 -26.01
C PRO A 95 -23.39 7.86 -24.86
N GLY A 96 -23.24 9.06 -24.29
CA GLY A 96 -24.15 9.58 -23.25
C GLY A 96 -23.66 9.46 -21.81
N LEU A 97 -22.48 8.86 -21.58
CA LEU A 97 -21.84 8.85 -20.26
C LEU A 97 -21.30 10.24 -19.90
N THR A 98 -21.54 10.67 -18.65
CA THR A 98 -20.96 11.91 -18.14
C THR A 98 -19.46 11.75 -17.88
N ARG A 99 -18.74 12.87 -17.83
CA ARG A 99 -17.29 12.87 -17.55
C ARG A 99 -16.95 12.17 -16.23
N ASP A 100 -17.75 12.36 -15.19
CA ASP A 100 -17.53 11.75 -13.88
C ASP A 100 -17.78 10.23 -13.90
N GLN A 101 -18.78 9.78 -14.66
CA GLN A 101 -19.04 8.35 -14.87
C GLN A 101 -17.88 7.69 -15.63
N LEU A 102 -17.40 8.32 -16.71
CA LEU A 102 -16.23 7.87 -17.46
C LEU A 102 -15.00 7.76 -16.55
N HIS A 103 -14.73 8.80 -15.76
CA HIS A 103 -13.64 8.80 -14.79
C HIS A 103 -13.78 7.66 -13.78
N ALA A 104 -14.95 7.48 -13.16
CA ALA A 104 -15.18 6.40 -12.20
C ALA A 104 -14.97 5.01 -12.81
N MET A 105 -15.47 4.78 -14.04
CA MET A 105 -15.37 3.48 -14.71
C MET A 105 -13.94 3.15 -15.16
N LEU A 106 -13.22 4.12 -15.72
CA LEU A 106 -11.82 3.94 -16.15
C LEU A 106 -10.91 3.64 -14.94
N PHE A 107 -11.08 4.39 -13.85
CA PHE A 107 -10.23 4.25 -12.67
C PHE A 107 -10.56 2.98 -11.88
N ARG A 108 -11.83 2.56 -11.86
CA ARG A 108 -12.23 1.22 -11.37
C ARG A 108 -11.58 0.11 -12.20
N THR A 109 -11.49 0.30 -13.51
CA THR A 109 -10.82 -0.67 -14.40
C THR A 109 -9.34 -0.82 -14.07
N VAL A 110 -8.63 0.30 -13.86
CA VAL A 110 -7.23 0.29 -13.39
C VAL A 110 -7.11 -0.44 -12.05
N GLN A 111 -7.98 -0.12 -11.08
CA GLN A 111 -8.00 -0.78 -9.79
C GLN A 111 -8.22 -2.30 -9.90
N HIS A 112 -9.15 -2.74 -10.74
CA HIS A 112 -9.36 -4.17 -10.98
C HIS A 112 -8.14 -4.83 -11.62
N ARG A 113 -7.43 -4.16 -12.53
CA ARG A 113 -6.19 -4.69 -13.10
C ARG A 113 -5.09 -4.84 -12.09
N ILE A 114 -4.91 -3.86 -11.20
CA ILE A 114 -3.99 -3.99 -10.07
C ILE A 114 -4.37 -5.21 -9.22
N THR A 115 -5.64 -5.36 -8.86
CA THR A 115 -6.07 -6.51 -8.07
C THR A 115 -5.82 -7.83 -8.80
N GLU A 116 -6.15 -7.92 -10.09
CA GLU A 116 -5.97 -9.13 -10.90
C GLU A 116 -4.49 -9.49 -11.09
N TYR A 117 -3.63 -8.51 -11.38
CA TYR A 117 -2.19 -8.69 -11.50
C TYR A 117 -1.59 -9.37 -10.26
N PHE A 118 -2.07 -8.99 -9.07
CA PHE A 118 -1.65 -9.58 -7.80
C PHE A 118 -2.54 -10.74 -7.31
N ALA A 119 -3.61 -11.10 -8.03
CA ALA A 119 -4.49 -12.21 -7.67
C ALA A 119 -4.10 -13.51 -8.37
N VAL A 120 -3.27 -13.44 -9.43
CA VAL A 120 -2.68 -14.63 -10.04
C VAL A 120 -1.78 -15.29 -8.99
N PRO A 121 -2.06 -16.53 -8.54
CA PRO A 121 -1.16 -17.24 -7.67
C PRO A 121 0.18 -17.39 -8.39
N MET A 122 1.27 -17.03 -7.70
CA MET A 122 2.64 -17.08 -8.21
C MET A 122 2.97 -18.46 -8.81
N ALA A 123 2.72 -18.62 -10.11
CA ALA A 123 3.06 -19.79 -10.91
C ALA A 123 3.82 -19.40 -12.19
N ALA A 124 4.19 -18.12 -12.32
CA ALA A 124 5.14 -17.66 -13.33
C ALA A 124 6.44 -17.32 -12.59
N GLU A 125 7.46 -18.15 -12.81
CA GLU A 125 8.84 -17.86 -12.44
C GLU A 125 9.22 -16.48 -13.03
N GLU A 126 9.43 -15.48 -12.17
CA GLU A 126 10.01 -14.20 -12.61
C GLU A 126 11.50 -14.45 -12.96
N PRO A 127 12.02 -13.91 -14.09
CA PRO A 127 13.46 -13.87 -14.33
C PRO A 127 14.10 -13.00 -13.26
N MET A 128 14.81 -13.66 -12.35
CA MET A 128 15.41 -13.10 -11.16
C MET A 128 16.62 -12.22 -11.54
N ALA A 129 16.44 -10.90 -11.51
CA ALA A 129 17.55 -9.96 -11.57
C ALA A 129 18.22 -9.95 -10.18
N GLY A 130 19.22 -10.81 -9.99
CA GLY A 130 19.89 -11.06 -8.71
C GLY A 130 20.78 -9.92 -8.19
N GLU A 131 20.26 -8.70 -8.10
CA GLU A 131 21.03 -7.54 -7.62
C GLU A 131 20.40 -6.78 -6.44
N ASP A 132 19.14 -7.06 -6.07
CA ASP A 132 18.50 -6.37 -4.94
C ASP A 132 18.65 -7.15 -3.62
N ALA A 133 19.14 -6.49 -2.57
CA ALA A 133 19.33 -7.10 -1.24
C ALA A 133 18.00 -7.61 -0.61
N ALA A 134 16.87 -7.07 -1.07
CA ALA A 134 15.53 -7.52 -0.71
C ALA A 134 15.13 -8.84 -1.41
N ASP A 135 15.65 -9.11 -2.60
CA ASP A 135 15.37 -10.34 -3.35
C ASP A 135 16.15 -11.53 -2.75
N CYS A 136 17.36 -11.28 -2.22
CA CYS A 136 18.13 -12.23 -1.43
C CYS A 136 17.38 -12.72 -0.17
N GLN A 137 16.61 -11.85 0.49
CA GLN A 137 15.82 -12.23 1.67
C GLN A 137 14.63 -13.14 1.33
N THR A 138 14.04 -12.96 0.14
CA THR A 138 12.88 -13.78 -0.30
C THR A 138 13.32 -15.19 -0.69
N LEU A 139 14.49 -15.32 -1.32
CA LEU A 139 15.09 -16.62 -1.67
C LEU A 139 15.57 -17.39 -0.43
N CYS A 140 15.86 -16.67 0.66
CA CYS A 140 16.30 -17.30 1.90
C CYS A 140 15.30 -18.21 2.57
N LEU A 141 14.00 -17.99 2.34
CA LEU A 141 12.95 -18.83 2.88
C LEU A 141 12.86 -20.19 2.16
N PHE A 142 13.45 -20.33 0.97
CA PHE A 142 13.34 -21.53 0.12
C PHE A 142 14.64 -22.34 0.02
N MET A 143 15.78 -21.82 0.51
CA MET A 143 17.04 -22.55 0.57
C MET A 143 17.26 -23.14 1.97
N THR A 144 16.82 -24.38 2.16
CA THR A 144 16.80 -25.08 3.47
C THR A 144 18.17 -25.37 4.09
N GLU A 145 19.29 -25.14 3.39
CA GLU A 145 20.61 -25.43 3.96
C GLU A 145 21.64 -24.31 3.89
N GLN A 146 21.33 -23.15 3.29
CA GLN A 146 22.37 -22.11 3.10
C GLN A 146 21.87 -20.68 3.05
N CYS A 147 20.59 -20.43 3.29
CA CYS A 147 20.22 -19.11 3.73
C CYS A 147 20.32 -19.05 5.24
N ALA A 148 21.50 -18.63 5.70
CA ALA A 148 21.59 -18.00 6.98
C ALA A 148 20.43 -17.01 7.03
N MET A 149 19.46 -17.24 7.93
CA MET A 149 18.65 -16.15 8.47
C MET A 149 19.68 -15.12 8.87
N ALA A 150 19.93 -14.14 7.99
CA ALA A 150 21.05 -13.25 8.16
C ALA A 150 20.78 -12.59 9.50
N GLU A 151 21.64 -12.87 10.48
CA GLU A 151 21.45 -12.33 11.80
C GLU A 151 21.21 -10.83 11.63
N LEU A 152 20.13 -10.33 12.23
CA LEU A 152 19.80 -8.91 12.13
C LEU A 152 21.11 -8.13 12.39
N PRO A 153 21.54 -7.26 11.46
CA PRO A 153 22.73 -6.46 11.65
C PRO A 153 22.74 -5.88 13.07
N THR A 154 23.87 -5.93 13.76
CA THR A 154 23.94 -5.68 15.21
C THR A 154 23.26 -4.38 15.63
N HIS A 155 23.27 -3.36 14.76
CA HIS A 155 22.56 -2.10 14.99
C HIS A 155 21.03 -2.25 14.97
N LEU A 156 20.44 -2.95 13.99
CA LEU A 156 19.00 -3.23 13.93
C LEU A 156 18.57 -4.13 15.10
N ARG A 157 19.42 -5.11 15.48
CA ARG A 157 19.13 -6.03 16.59
C ARG A 157 18.93 -5.27 17.90
N ARG A 158 19.89 -4.39 18.23
CA ARG A 158 19.80 -3.51 19.40
C ARG A 158 18.58 -2.59 19.36
N MET A 159 18.19 -2.11 18.18
CA MET A 159 16.99 -1.29 18.03
C MET A 159 15.71 -2.09 18.31
N VAL A 160 15.61 -3.31 17.77
CA VAL A 160 14.45 -4.20 18.01
C VAL A 160 14.39 -4.62 19.48
N GLU A 161 15.53 -4.89 20.13
CA GLU A 161 15.61 -5.20 21.56
C GLU A 161 15.07 -4.07 22.45
N LYS A 162 15.29 -2.81 22.05
CA LYS A 162 14.79 -1.62 22.75
C LYS A 162 13.29 -1.36 22.54
N LEU A 163 12.64 -2.08 21.63
CA LEU A 163 11.18 -1.97 21.49
C LEU A 163 10.48 -2.53 22.74
N PRO A 164 9.30 -2.00 23.09
CA PRO A 164 8.50 -2.55 24.16
C PRO A 164 8.08 -3.99 23.83
N ASP A 165 7.98 -4.85 24.85
CA ASP A 165 7.88 -6.30 24.65
C ASP A 165 6.72 -6.71 23.72
N ARG A 166 5.54 -6.13 23.88
CA ARG A 166 4.36 -6.46 23.06
C ARG A 166 4.50 -6.02 21.61
N GLU A 167 5.08 -4.84 21.39
CA GLU A 167 5.38 -4.29 20.07
C GLU A 167 6.51 -5.08 19.38
N ARG A 168 7.53 -5.47 20.13
CA ARG A 168 8.63 -6.32 19.66
C ARG A 168 8.11 -7.69 19.24
N GLU A 169 7.33 -8.34 20.09
CA GLU A 169 6.76 -9.66 19.83
C GLU A 169 5.80 -9.64 18.64
N ALA A 170 4.93 -8.63 18.55
CA ALA A 170 4.08 -8.42 17.37
C ALA A 170 4.91 -8.28 16.09
N LEU A 171 5.97 -7.48 16.13
CA LEU A 171 6.86 -7.25 14.98
C LEU A 171 7.56 -8.54 14.54
N MET A 172 8.11 -9.32 15.48
CA MET A 172 8.78 -10.59 15.17
C MET A 172 7.82 -11.56 14.49
N LEU A 173 6.62 -11.75 15.03
CA LEU A 173 5.60 -12.62 14.43
C LEU A 173 5.21 -12.17 13.03
N ALA A 174 5.13 -10.85 12.79
CA ALA A 174 4.85 -10.32 11.45
C ALA A 174 6.02 -10.53 10.47
N LEU A 175 7.26 -10.44 10.93
CA LEU A 175 8.45 -10.75 10.14
C LEU A 175 8.53 -12.24 9.79
N ASP A 176 8.02 -13.11 10.66
CA ASP A 176 7.84 -14.55 10.40
C ASP A 176 6.68 -14.85 9.41
N GLY A 177 6.04 -13.81 8.85
CA GLY A 177 4.97 -13.92 7.85
C GLY A 177 3.57 -14.09 8.46
N THR A 178 3.42 -13.95 9.77
CA THR A 178 2.13 -14.10 10.44
C THR A 178 1.22 -12.90 10.14
N SER A 179 -0.04 -13.16 9.78
CA SER A 179 -1.00 -12.08 9.57
C SER A 179 -1.53 -11.50 10.91
N ALA A 180 -2.08 -10.29 10.87
CA ALA A 180 -2.44 -9.54 12.09
C ALA A 180 -3.51 -10.20 12.98
N GLU A 181 -4.30 -11.12 12.46
CA GLU A 181 -5.37 -11.79 13.20
C GLU A 181 -4.81 -12.92 14.09
N PRO A 182 -4.01 -13.87 13.57
CA PRO A 182 -3.23 -14.79 14.40
C PRO A 182 -2.26 -14.11 15.36
N ILE A 183 -1.64 -12.97 14.98
CA ILE A 183 -0.83 -12.17 15.91
C ILE A 183 -1.69 -11.69 17.09
N GLY A 184 -2.92 -11.24 16.80
CA GLY A 184 -3.87 -10.85 17.82
C GLY A 184 -4.17 -11.99 18.79
N GLU A 185 -4.50 -13.16 18.26
CA GLU A 185 -4.76 -14.37 19.05
C GLU A 185 -3.56 -14.73 19.94
N HIS A 186 -2.35 -14.72 19.37
CA HIS A 186 -1.11 -15.01 20.11
C HIS A 186 -0.88 -14.04 21.26
N LEU A 187 -1.10 -12.74 21.01
CA LEU A 187 -0.89 -11.67 22.00
C LEU A 187 -2.10 -11.41 22.90
N GLY A 188 -3.15 -12.24 22.82
CA GLY A 188 -4.39 -12.10 23.60
C GLY A 188 -5.13 -10.79 23.32
N CYS A 189 -5.16 -10.31 22.07
CA CYS A 189 -5.81 -9.08 21.67
C CYS A 189 -6.55 -9.20 20.32
N ASN A 190 -7.39 -8.23 19.99
CA ASN A 190 -8.07 -8.25 18.68
C ASN A 190 -7.13 -7.82 17.53
N LYS A 191 -7.48 -8.19 16.30
CA LYS A 191 -6.78 -7.84 15.06
C LYS A 191 -6.44 -6.35 14.94
N THR A 192 -7.37 -5.47 15.33
CA THR A 192 -7.16 -4.02 15.30
C THR A 192 -6.05 -3.59 16.25
N THR A 193 -5.97 -4.21 17.43
CA THR A 193 -4.93 -3.96 18.42
C THR A 193 -3.58 -4.52 17.96
N ALA A 194 -3.56 -5.70 17.34
CA ALA A 194 -2.35 -6.25 16.74
C ALA A 194 -1.78 -5.35 15.63
N LEU A 195 -2.62 -4.89 14.70
CA LEU A 195 -2.24 -3.89 13.68
C LEU A 195 -1.71 -2.59 14.31
N GLN A 196 -2.26 -2.21 15.46
CA GLN A 196 -1.81 -1.04 16.18
C GLN A 196 -0.43 -1.23 16.79
N LEU A 197 -0.16 -2.38 17.40
CA LEU A 197 1.16 -2.73 17.95
C LEU A 197 2.23 -2.71 16.85
N LEU A 198 1.93 -3.28 15.68
CA LEU A 198 2.81 -3.26 14.52
C LEU A 198 3.13 -1.84 14.05
N LYS A 199 2.10 -0.98 13.93
CA LYS A 199 2.29 0.43 13.53
C LYS A 199 3.13 1.19 14.56
N THR A 200 2.90 0.96 15.85
CA THR A 200 3.69 1.55 16.93
C THR A 200 5.14 1.09 16.86
N ALA A 201 5.41 -0.20 16.66
CA ALA A 201 6.76 -0.74 16.49
C ALA A 201 7.51 -0.06 15.33
N VAL A 202 6.86 0.06 14.16
CA VAL A 202 7.45 0.72 12.98
C VAL A 202 7.75 2.19 13.22
N VAL A 203 6.85 2.93 13.88
CA VAL A 203 7.09 4.35 14.21
C VAL A 203 8.29 4.49 15.15
N LEU A 204 8.41 3.64 16.17
CA LEU A 204 9.56 3.66 17.08
C LEU A 204 10.87 3.34 16.36
N LEU A 205 10.87 2.37 15.43
CA LEU A 205 12.05 2.06 14.62
C LEU A 205 12.44 3.22 13.69
N LYS A 206 11.45 3.89 13.07
CA LYS A 206 11.70 5.09 12.24
C LYS A 206 12.32 6.23 13.04
N VAL A 207 11.85 6.44 14.26
CA VAL A 207 12.37 7.50 15.14
C VAL A 207 13.83 7.25 15.50
N VAL A 208 14.21 6.00 15.77
CA VAL A 208 15.56 5.63 16.21
C VAL A 208 16.51 5.42 15.01
N ASN A 209 15.99 5.28 13.78
CA ASN A 209 16.80 4.99 12.60
C ASN A 209 16.60 6.02 11.47
N PRO A 210 17.61 6.86 11.18
CA PRO A 210 17.60 7.87 10.13
C PRO A 210 17.73 7.29 8.72
N VAL A 211 18.15 6.02 8.58
CA VAL A 211 18.15 5.30 7.29
C VAL A 211 16.73 4.86 6.91
N LEU A 212 15.88 4.60 7.91
CA LEU A 212 14.46 4.22 7.73
C LEU A 212 13.53 5.43 7.61
N THR A 213 14.04 6.64 7.84
CA THR A 213 13.33 7.91 7.68
C THR A 213 13.90 8.70 6.51
N GLY A 214 13.09 9.58 5.91
CA GLY A 214 13.58 10.50 4.88
C GLY A 214 14.63 11.46 5.44
N GLY A 215 15.29 12.22 4.55
CA GLY A 215 16.13 13.34 4.98
C GLY A 215 15.34 14.33 5.85
N PRO A 216 16.00 15.02 6.81
CA PRO A 216 15.32 15.97 7.67
C PRO A 216 14.65 17.07 6.83
N VAL A 217 13.40 17.38 7.14
CA VAL A 217 12.66 18.47 6.49
C VAL A 217 13.28 19.80 6.91
N ASP A 218 13.44 20.73 5.97
CA ASP A 218 13.87 22.10 6.26
C ASP A 218 12.85 22.78 7.19
N PRO A 219 13.24 23.21 8.41
CA PRO A 219 12.34 23.90 9.33
C PRO A 219 11.64 25.10 8.71
N MET A 220 12.25 25.79 7.74
CA MET A 220 11.68 26.98 7.10
C MET A 220 10.54 26.65 6.15
N SER A 221 10.46 25.39 5.67
CA SER A 221 9.35 24.91 4.84
C SER A 221 8.10 24.55 5.64
N LEU A 222 8.18 24.50 6.98
CA LEU A 222 7.10 24.09 7.85
C LEU A 222 6.09 25.22 8.11
N PRO A 223 4.80 24.89 8.36
CA PRO A 223 3.81 25.84 8.82
C PRO A 223 4.27 26.61 10.07
N LEU A 224 3.85 27.87 10.21
CA LEU A 224 4.27 28.75 11.31
C LEU A 224 4.11 28.10 12.69
N TRP A 225 2.95 27.51 12.95
CA TRP A 225 2.65 26.86 14.22
C TRP A 225 3.59 25.68 14.52
N GLN A 226 4.01 24.90 13.52
CA GLN A 226 4.96 23.80 13.72
C GLN A 226 6.34 24.35 14.06
N ARG A 227 6.78 25.43 13.40
CA ARG A 227 8.07 26.07 13.69
C ARG A 227 8.11 26.62 15.11
N GLU A 228 7.03 27.27 15.55
CA GLU A 228 6.88 27.76 16.91
C GLU A 228 6.91 26.60 17.91
N ALA A 229 6.16 25.53 17.64
CA ALA A 229 6.15 24.33 18.48
C ALA A 229 7.53 23.67 18.60
N LEU A 230 8.26 23.58 17.48
CA LEU A 230 9.62 23.03 17.42
C LEU A 230 10.63 23.90 18.17
N SER A 231 10.43 25.21 18.22
CA SER A 231 11.35 26.13 18.92
C SER A 231 11.36 25.90 20.43
N GLY A 232 10.23 25.48 21.01
CA GLY A 232 10.11 25.14 22.43
C GLY A 232 10.55 23.72 22.80
N THR A 233 10.96 22.90 21.83
CA THR A 233 11.36 21.51 22.09
C THR A 233 12.87 21.31 22.17
N ASP A 234 13.27 20.27 22.90
CA ASP A 234 14.67 19.89 23.06
C ASP A 234 15.38 19.68 21.69
N PRO A 235 16.66 20.08 21.52
CA PRO A 235 17.36 19.98 20.24
C PRO A 235 17.45 18.55 19.68
N VAL A 236 17.61 17.55 20.55
CA VAL A 236 17.67 16.15 20.17
C VAL A 236 16.29 15.71 19.66
N TRP A 237 15.25 16.05 20.40
CA TRP A 237 13.87 15.76 20.02
C TRP A 237 13.43 16.47 18.73
N ARG A 238 13.87 17.73 18.53
CA ARG A 238 13.67 18.49 17.30
C ARG A 238 14.25 17.77 16.08
N SER A 239 15.47 17.23 16.22
CA SER A 239 16.13 16.51 15.12
C SER A 239 15.36 15.25 14.68
N VAL A 240 14.75 14.56 15.65
CA VAL A 240 13.90 13.39 15.42
C VAL A 240 12.62 13.80 14.72
N LEU A 241 11.90 14.80 15.25
CA LEU A 241 10.64 15.26 14.70
C LEU A 241 10.77 15.71 13.23
N LEU A 242 11.88 16.36 12.87
CA LEU A 242 12.12 16.81 11.50
C LEU A 242 12.27 15.68 10.48
N ARG A 243 12.55 14.45 10.92
CA ARG A 243 12.70 13.25 10.07
C ARG A 243 11.40 12.45 9.94
N LEU A 244 10.39 12.76 10.75
CA LEU A 244 9.11 12.05 10.72
C LEU A 244 8.18 12.58 9.64
N ASP A 245 7.28 11.70 9.19
CA ASP A 245 6.17 12.04 8.30
C ASP A 245 5.33 13.18 8.90
N ASP A 246 4.81 14.09 8.07
CA ASP A 246 4.18 15.33 8.52
C ASP A 246 2.99 15.10 9.48
N ASP A 247 2.15 14.10 9.19
CA ASP A 247 1.02 13.75 10.05
C ASP A 247 1.50 13.25 11.43
N VAL A 248 2.57 12.45 11.47
CA VAL A 248 3.14 11.91 12.72
C VAL A 248 3.78 13.03 13.52
N ARG A 249 4.58 13.88 12.87
CA ARG A 249 5.20 15.07 13.49
C ARG A 249 4.14 16.00 14.06
N SER A 250 3.10 16.31 13.29
CA SER A 250 2.02 17.21 13.70
C SER A 250 1.30 16.70 14.93
N VAL A 251 0.99 15.40 14.96
CA VAL A 251 0.35 14.78 16.13
C VAL A 251 1.26 14.84 17.35
N LEU A 252 2.55 14.50 17.22
CA LEU A 252 3.50 14.56 18.34
C LEU A 252 3.62 15.98 18.90
N LEU A 253 3.74 16.99 18.03
CA LEU A 253 3.84 18.39 18.46
C LEU A 253 2.60 18.84 19.24
N LEU A 254 1.39 18.50 18.80
CA LEU A 254 0.17 18.84 19.53
C LEU A 254 0.07 18.09 20.87
N LEU A 255 0.40 16.80 20.89
CA LEU A 255 0.36 16.02 22.14
C LEU A 255 1.39 16.51 23.17
N GLU A 256 2.57 16.95 22.74
CA GLU A 256 3.57 17.58 23.63
C GLU A 256 3.08 18.91 24.21
N GLN A 257 2.27 19.66 23.47
CA GLN A 257 1.62 20.89 23.96
C GLN A 257 0.44 20.61 24.92
N GLY A 258 0.16 19.35 25.25
CA GLY A 258 -0.94 18.96 26.15
C GLY A 258 -2.31 18.90 25.48
N VAL A 259 -2.39 19.00 24.15
CA VAL A 259 -3.64 18.86 23.40
C VAL A 259 -4.17 17.43 23.55
N THR A 260 -5.47 17.28 23.77
CA THR A 260 -6.07 15.95 23.94
C THR A 260 -6.08 15.19 22.61
N ARG A 261 -6.12 13.85 22.67
CA ARG A 261 -6.16 13.01 21.45
C ARG A 261 -7.36 13.33 20.56
N ALA A 262 -8.51 13.63 21.15
CA ALA A 262 -9.73 13.96 20.40
C ALA A 262 -9.57 15.29 19.66
N GLU A 263 -9.03 16.28 20.35
CA GLU A 263 -8.77 17.61 19.78
C GLU A 263 -7.65 17.58 18.72
N ALA A 264 -6.64 16.72 18.88
CA ALA A 264 -5.61 16.53 17.87
C ALA A 264 -6.17 15.91 16.58
N VAL A 265 -7.12 14.97 16.69
CA VAL A 265 -7.84 14.41 15.52
C VAL A 265 -8.61 15.51 14.79
N GLU A 266 -9.33 16.34 15.55
CA GLU A 266 -10.16 17.41 14.99
C GLU A 266 -9.32 18.50 14.32
N ARG A 267 -8.25 18.97 14.97
CA ARG A 267 -7.40 20.04 14.46
C ARG A 267 -6.60 19.66 13.22
N LEU A 268 -6.18 18.40 13.12
CA LEU A 268 -5.32 17.93 12.03
C LEU A 268 -6.09 17.19 10.93
N GLY A 269 -7.35 16.82 11.15
CA GLY A 269 -8.14 16.04 10.19
C GLY A 269 -7.58 14.62 9.94
N VAL A 270 -6.76 14.11 10.86
CA VAL A 270 -6.07 12.82 10.73
C VAL A 270 -6.89 11.66 11.32
N PRO A 271 -6.72 10.41 10.84
CA PRO A 271 -7.47 9.28 11.35
C PRO A 271 -7.15 9.00 12.83
N VAL A 272 -8.19 8.71 13.63
CA VAL A 272 -8.10 8.39 15.06
C VAL A 272 -7.05 7.29 15.36
N ASN A 273 -6.93 6.31 14.48
CA ASN A 273 -5.98 5.20 14.64
C ASN A 273 -4.52 5.67 14.59
N LEU A 274 -4.23 6.70 13.78
CA LEU A 274 -2.89 7.31 13.72
C LEU A 274 -2.58 8.00 15.04
N VAL A 275 -3.49 8.85 15.54
CA VAL A 275 -3.30 9.57 16.82
C VAL A 275 -3.12 8.60 17.98
N LYS A 276 -3.90 7.51 18.01
CA LYS A 276 -3.72 6.45 19.00
C LYS A 276 -2.33 5.79 18.90
N ALA A 277 -1.80 5.57 17.70
CA ALA A 277 -0.51 4.89 17.49
C ALA A 277 0.62 5.77 18.01
N VAL A 278 0.59 7.03 17.57
CA VAL A 278 1.58 8.04 17.92
C VAL A 278 1.55 8.33 19.43
N SER A 279 0.36 8.44 20.03
CA SER A 279 0.23 8.67 21.48
C SER A 279 0.80 7.55 22.35
N ARG A 280 0.82 6.30 21.85
CA ARG A 280 1.47 5.16 22.54
C ARG A 280 2.99 5.22 22.45
N CYS A 281 3.51 5.86 21.40
CA CYS A 281 4.95 6.05 21.25
C CYS A 281 5.48 7.11 22.22
N LEU A 282 4.67 8.13 22.56
CA LEU A 282 5.09 9.32 23.33
C LEU A 282 5.93 9.02 24.59
N PRO A 283 5.57 8.07 25.47
CA PRO A 283 6.38 7.76 26.65
C PRO A 283 7.77 7.23 26.31
N HIS A 284 7.86 6.36 25.29
CA HIS A 284 9.11 5.77 24.82
C HIS A 284 9.98 6.78 24.10
N LEU A 285 9.33 7.67 23.35
CA LEU A 285 9.98 8.77 22.66
C LEU A 285 10.61 9.77 23.63
N ARG A 286 9.94 10.07 24.74
CA ARG A 286 10.45 10.92 25.82
C ARG A 286 11.61 10.29 26.60
N SER A 287 11.74 8.97 26.57
CA SER A 287 12.85 8.26 27.22
C SER A 287 14.09 8.09 26.33
N LEU A 288 14.05 8.52 25.07
CA LEU A 288 15.20 8.43 24.18
C LEU A 288 16.31 9.40 24.61
N THR A 289 17.52 8.88 24.69
CA THR A 289 18.73 9.65 25.04
C THR A 289 19.48 10.08 23.77
N ALA A 290 20.42 11.02 23.92
CA ALA A 290 21.30 11.44 22.83
C ALA A 290 22.13 10.28 22.27
N ASP A 291 22.53 9.32 23.12
CA ASP A 291 23.27 8.12 22.73
C ASP A 291 22.41 7.16 21.88
N ASP A 292 21.10 7.10 22.14
CA ASP A 292 20.17 6.29 21.35
C ASP A 292 20.04 6.78 19.90
N LEU A 293 20.32 8.07 19.68
CA LEU A 293 20.19 8.76 18.40
C LEU A 293 21.54 8.97 17.69
N ALA A 294 22.66 8.84 18.41
CA ALA A 294 24.02 8.92 17.87
C ALA A 294 24.47 7.63 17.15
N VAL A 295 23.95 6.46 17.56
CA VAL A 295 24.24 5.15 16.90
C VAL A 295 23.65 5.06 15.48
N ALA A 296 22.87 6.05 15.11
CA ALA A 296 22.10 6.09 13.89
C ALA A 296 22.79 6.94 12.78
N ALA A 297 23.87 7.66 13.10
CA ALA A 297 24.63 8.48 12.16
C ALA A 297 25.69 7.69 11.38
#